data_AF-A0A8S4NP51-F1
#
_entry.id   AF-A0A8S4NP51-F1
#
_cell.length_a   1.000
_cell.length_b   1.000
_cell.length_c   1.000
_cell.angle_alpha   90.00
_cell.angle_beta   90.00
_cell.angle_gamma   90.00
#
_symmetry.space_group_name_H-M   'P 1'
#
loop_
_entity.id
_entity.type
_entity.pdbx_description
1 polymer ?
#
loop_
_entity_poly.entity_id
_entity_poly.type
_entity_poly.pdbx_seq_one_letter_code
_entity_poly.pdbx_strand_id
1 'polypeptide(L)'
;DVIPFQQVVTTCLPCIAPCDAMFCDKSCVEPMKMYTVVWDDLNLDDKQYFNTTLNETGTVAATYFVHVKALTGSGLYTTATSNGITIDTTPPLIDILYHLDLSVSDKNKVYIQGQNRTIGARWDGFDLESKVVGFEWAIGTEPFLTDIQSFRWMGTQK
;
A
#
# COMPACT_ATOMS: atom_id res chain seq x y z
N ASP A 1 7.21 -5.35 -17.19
CA ASP A 1 6.98 -4.62 -18.45
C ASP A 1 7.20 -3.12 -18.18
N VAL A 2 7.63 -2.34 -19.17
CA VAL A 2 7.84 -0.89 -19.02
C VAL A 2 6.93 -0.16 -19.98
N ILE A 3 5.96 0.57 -19.43
CA ILE A 3 5.05 1.39 -20.23
C ILE A 3 5.84 2.58 -20.83
N PRO A 4 5.67 2.89 -22.13
CA PRO A 4 6.29 4.05 -22.74
C PRO A 4 5.92 5.36 -22.03
N PHE A 5 6.84 6.33 -22.03
CA PHE A 5 6.56 7.64 -21.46
C PHE A 5 5.39 8.33 -22.19
N GLN A 6 4.42 8.80 -21.41
CA GLN A 6 3.35 9.67 -21.88
C GLN A 6 3.64 11.12 -21.47
N GLN A 7 3.48 12.04 -22.40
CA GLN A 7 3.59 13.47 -22.09
C GLN A 7 2.38 13.91 -21.26
N VAL A 8 2.64 14.33 -20.03
CA VAL A 8 1.61 14.74 -19.06
C VAL A 8 1.56 16.26 -18.88
N VAL A 9 2.68 16.95 -19.12
CA VAL A 9 2.81 18.39 -18.95
C VAL A 9 3.67 18.94 -20.08
N THR A 10 3.26 20.07 -20.65
CA THR A 10 4.09 20.88 -21.53
C THR A 10 4.36 22.19 -20.82
N THR A 11 5.61 22.45 -20.44
CA THR A 11 5.98 23.73 -19.83
C THR A 11 6.16 24.78 -20.91
N CYS A 12 5.76 26.01 -20.65
CA CYS A 12 6.11 27.12 -21.52
C CYS A 12 7.63 27.38 -21.47
N LEU A 13 8.22 27.82 -22.58
CA LEU A 13 9.64 28.14 -22.68
C LEU A 13 9.83 29.66 -22.58
N PRO A 14 10.46 30.20 -21.52
CA PRO A 14 10.66 31.64 -21.38
C PRO A 14 11.74 32.18 -22.34
N CYS A 15 11.55 33.42 -22.79
CA CYS A 15 12.51 34.13 -23.64
C CYS A 15 13.61 34.80 -22.78
N ILE A 16 14.71 34.12 -22.49
CA ILE A 16 15.76 34.64 -21.58
C ILE A 16 16.92 35.27 -22.36
N ALA A 17 17.34 34.65 -23.46
CA ALA A 17 18.42 35.11 -24.32
C ALA A 17 17.89 35.73 -25.64
N PRO A 18 18.64 36.63 -26.29
CA PRO A 18 18.24 37.23 -27.58
C PRO A 18 17.99 36.22 -28.69
N CYS A 19 18.67 35.07 -28.64
CA CYS A 19 18.52 33.95 -29.57
C CYS A 19 17.28 33.08 -29.29
N ASP A 20 16.62 33.22 -28.14
CA ASP A 20 15.41 32.45 -27.81
C ASP A 20 14.18 32.96 -28.58
N ALA A 21 14.25 34.17 -29.15
CA ALA A 21 13.14 34.92 -29.73
C ALA A 21 12.33 34.21 -30.84
N MET A 22 12.84 33.11 -31.41
CA MET A 22 12.16 32.35 -32.47
C MET A 22 11.37 31.14 -31.96
N PHE A 23 11.60 30.66 -30.72
CA PHE A 23 10.96 29.43 -30.19
C PHE A 23 10.50 29.54 -28.73
N CYS A 24 10.46 30.75 -28.17
CA CYS A 24 10.04 31.03 -26.80
C CYS A 24 8.70 31.77 -26.73
N ASP A 25 8.04 31.70 -25.58
CA ASP A 25 6.83 32.43 -25.27
C ASP A 25 7.15 33.62 -24.34
N LYS A 26 6.93 34.84 -24.82
CA LYS A 26 7.17 36.09 -24.06
C LYS A 26 6.22 36.26 -22.88
N SER A 27 5.08 35.58 -22.88
CA SER A 27 4.12 35.57 -21.79
C SER A 27 4.41 34.50 -20.73
N CYS A 28 5.41 33.65 -20.98
CA CYS A 28 5.86 32.63 -20.04
C CYS A 28 6.61 33.26 -18.86
N VAL A 29 5.85 33.63 -17.84
CA VAL A 29 6.33 34.11 -16.54
C VAL A 29 5.86 33.12 -15.47
N GLU A 30 6.13 31.82 -15.64
CA GLU A 30 5.77 30.86 -14.60
C GLU A 30 6.94 30.66 -13.62
N PRO A 31 6.78 30.96 -12.31
CA PRO A 31 7.65 30.39 -11.28
C PRO A 31 7.52 28.86 -11.29
N MET A 32 8.44 28.15 -10.62
CA MET A 32 8.34 26.69 -10.48
C MET A 32 6.92 26.29 -10.05
N LYS A 33 6.19 25.63 -10.95
CA LYS A 33 4.84 25.17 -10.72
C LYS A 33 4.88 23.69 -10.36
N MET A 34 4.29 23.36 -9.22
CA MET A 34 4.07 21.97 -8.83
C MET A 34 2.97 21.39 -9.71
N TYR A 35 3.25 20.24 -10.30
CA TYR A 35 2.27 19.45 -11.05
C TYR A 35 1.97 18.18 -10.28
N THR A 36 0.69 17.92 -10.05
CA THR A 36 0.20 16.66 -9.50
C THR A 36 -0.40 15.86 -10.64
N VAL A 37 0.18 14.70 -10.90
CA VAL A 37 -0.35 13.73 -11.86
C VAL A 37 -0.92 12.58 -11.04
N VAL A 38 -2.18 12.25 -11.30
CA VAL A 38 -2.87 11.13 -10.67
C VAL A 38 -3.11 10.08 -11.74
N TRP A 39 -2.77 8.84 -11.42
CA TRP A 39 -3.07 7.67 -12.24
C TRP A 39 -4.03 6.79 -11.46
N ASP A 40 -5.23 6.64 -11.99
CA ASP A 40 -6.29 5.80 -11.43
C ASP A 40 -6.51 4.58 -12.34
N ASP A 41 -7.24 3.58 -11.84
CA ASP A 41 -7.63 2.38 -12.59
C ASP A 41 -6.45 1.59 -13.22
N LEU A 42 -5.29 1.59 -12.54
CA LEU A 42 -4.15 0.78 -12.95
C LEU A 42 -4.42 -0.70 -12.67
N ASN A 43 -4.37 -1.52 -13.71
CA ASN A 43 -4.45 -2.98 -13.58
C ASN A 43 -3.07 -3.55 -13.21
N LEU A 44 -2.74 -3.50 -11.93
CA LEU A 44 -1.47 -3.98 -11.38
C LEU A 44 -1.67 -5.34 -10.73
N ASP A 45 -0.82 -6.30 -11.08
CA ASP A 45 -0.77 -7.60 -10.44
C ASP A 45 0.01 -7.51 -9.11
N ASP A 46 -0.38 -8.29 -8.11
CA ASP A 46 0.33 -8.38 -6.83
C ASP A 46 1.56 -9.30 -6.92
N LYS A 47 1.53 -10.29 -7.82
CA LYS A 47 2.56 -11.33 -7.94
C LYS A 47 3.13 -11.42 -9.35
N GLN A 48 4.44 -11.68 -9.44
CA GLN A 48 5.11 -12.11 -10.66
C GLN A 48 5.41 -13.60 -10.59
N TYR A 49 5.12 -14.30 -11.68
CA TYR A 49 5.31 -15.74 -11.82
C TYR A 49 6.58 -16.03 -12.62
N PHE A 50 7.37 -16.99 -12.16
CA PHE A 50 8.54 -17.48 -12.89
C PHE A 50 8.64 -18.99 -12.79
N ASN A 51 9.23 -19.60 -13.82
CA ASN A 51 9.48 -21.04 -13.84
C ASN A 51 10.74 -21.33 -13.01
N THR A 52 10.63 -22.22 -12.03
CA THR A 52 11.79 -22.71 -11.31
C THR A 52 12.49 -23.83 -12.09
N THR A 53 13.72 -24.16 -11.68
CA THR A 53 14.47 -25.30 -12.23
C THR A 53 13.81 -26.66 -11.95
N LEU A 54 12.79 -26.70 -11.08
CA LEU A 54 12.04 -27.90 -10.69
C LEU A 54 10.71 -28.07 -11.43
N ASN A 55 10.46 -27.30 -12.50
CA ASN A 55 9.14 -27.21 -13.18
C ASN A 55 7.99 -26.77 -12.26
N GLU A 56 8.31 -26.09 -11.16
CA GLU A 56 7.32 -25.44 -10.30
C GLU A 56 7.19 -23.97 -10.69
N THR A 57 6.02 -23.37 -10.48
CA THR A 57 5.83 -21.93 -10.64
C THR A 57 6.14 -21.24 -9.32
N GLY A 58 7.21 -20.45 -9.31
CA GLY A 58 7.54 -19.57 -8.19
C GLY A 58 6.79 -18.25 -8.30
N THR A 59 6.44 -17.66 -7.16
CA THR A 59 5.83 -16.33 -7.07
C THR A 59 6.68 -15.39 -6.24
N VAL A 60 6.85 -14.16 -6.69
CA VAL A 60 7.44 -13.05 -5.92
C VAL A 60 6.52 -11.84 -5.99
N ALA A 61 6.59 -10.97 -4.98
CA ALA A 61 5.83 -9.73 -4.97
C ALA A 61 6.22 -8.84 -6.17
N ALA A 62 5.22 -8.32 -6.87
CA ALA A 62 5.43 -7.35 -7.95
C ALA A 62 5.76 -5.98 -7.36
N THR A 63 6.89 -5.38 -7.78
CA THR A 63 7.25 -4.01 -7.42
C THR A 63 7.11 -3.09 -8.63
N TYR A 64 6.36 -2.01 -8.46
CA TYR A 64 6.11 -1.00 -9.47
C TYR A 64 6.89 0.26 -9.18
N PHE A 65 7.47 0.84 -10.23
CA PHE A 65 8.22 2.08 -10.17
C PHE A 65 7.58 3.10 -11.10
N VAL A 66 7.47 4.34 -10.63
CA VAL A 66 7.10 5.48 -11.45
C VAL A 66 8.37 6.17 -11.92
N HIS A 67 8.46 6.41 -13.21
CA HIS A 67 9.54 7.19 -13.82
C HIS A 67 8.99 8.52 -14.34
N VAL A 68 9.66 9.61 -14.00
CA VAL A 68 9.36 10.94 -14.53
C VAL A 68 10.53 11.39 -15.37
N LYS A 69 10.26 11.74 -16.63
CA LYS A 69 11.26 12.22 -17.58
C LYS A 69 11.00 13.69 -17.91
N ALA A 70 11.98 14.54 -17.62
CA ALA A 70 11.96 15.95 -18.02
C ALA A 70 12.81 16.13 -19.28
N LEU A 71 12.25 16.74 -20.32
CA LEU A 71 12.88 17.00 -21.60
C LEU A 71 13.07 18.52 -21.79
N THR A 72 14.28 18.95 -22.17
CA THR A 72 14.56 20.34 -22.52
C THR A 72 14.21 20.62 -23.98
N GLY A 73 14.08 21.89 -24.35
CA GLY A 73 13.87 22.28 -25.76
C GLY A 73 14.99 21.86 -26.71
N SER A 74 16.21 21.63 -26.19
CA SER A 74 17.34 21.10 -26.98
C SER A 74 17.31 19.58 -27.16
N GLY A 75 16.32 18.88 -26.60
CA GLY A 75 16.18 17.42 -26.67
C GLY A 75 16.97 16.65 -25.62
N LEU A 76 17.65 17.33 -24.69
CA LEU A 76 18.29 16.69 -23.54
C LEU A 76 17.23 16.29 -22.51
N TYR A 77 17.47 15.21 -21.77
CA TYR A 77 16.53 14.79 -20.74
C TYR A 77 17.22 14.32 -19.47
N THR A 78 16.46 14.37 -18.39
CA THR A 78 16.78 13.69 -17.13
C THR A 78 15.58 12.85 -16.69
N THR A 79 15.84 11.77 -15.96
CA THR A 79 14.81 10.87 -15.44
C THR A 79 14.97 10.70 -13.94
N ALA A 80 13.87 10.77 -13.21
CA ALA A 80 13.78 10.42 -11.80
C ALA A 80 12.89 9.18 -11.63
N THR A 81 13.18 8.37 -10.62
CA THR A 81 12.46 7.13 -10.32
C THR A 81 11.98 7.16 -8.88
N SER A 82 10.76 6.67 -8.63
CA SER A 82 10.23 6.49 -7.27
C SER A 82 11.02 5.44 -6.48
N ASN A 83 10.82 5.41 -5.16
CA ASN A 83 11.27 4.32 -4.28
C ASN A 83 10.66 2.95 -4.62
N GLY A 84 9.55 2.94 -5.34
CA GLY A 84 8.82 1.73 -5.72
C GLY A 84 7.76 1.35 -4.69
N ILE A 85 6.72 0.66 -5.15
CA ILE A 85 5.62 0.15 -4.32
C ILE A 85 5.33 -1.30 -4.66
N THR A 86 4.89 -2.07 -3.67
CA THR A 86 4.38 -3.43 -3.86
C THR A 86 2.88 -3.43 -3.64
N ILE A 87 2.17 -4.23 -4.43
CA ILE A 87 0.74 -4.46 -4.24
C ILE A 87 0.59 -5.76 -3.45
N ASP A 88 -0.15 -5.70 -2.36
CA ASP A 88 -0.52 -6.87 -1.57
C ASP A 88 -2.04 -6.95 -1.52
N THR A 89 -2.57 -8.07 -2.00
CA THR A 89 -4.01 -8.37 -1.99
C THR A 89 -4.35 -9.56 -1.11
N THR A 90 -3.35 -10.12 -0.41
CA THR A 90 -3.54 -11.26 0.47
C THR A 90 -4.12 -10.80 1.82
N PRO A 91 -5.12 -11.53 2.36
CA PRO A 91 -5.62 -11.23 3.68
C PRO A 91 -4.68 -11.78 4.76
N PRO A 92 -4.54 -11.09 5.90
CA PRO A 92 -3.77 -11.60 7.02
C PRO A 92 -4.43 -12.85 7.60
N LEU A 93 -3.62 -13.74 8.16
CA LEU A 93 -4.05 -14.96 8.83
C LEU A 93 -4.06 -14.78 10.35
N ILE A 94 -5.11 -15.25 11.00
CA ILE A 94 -5.14 -15.41 12.45
C ILE A 94 -4.55 -16.79 12.78
N ASP A 95 -3.43 -16.79 13.50
CA ASP A 95 -2.71 -18.01 13.87
C ASP A 95 -3.25 -18.57 15.20
N ILE A 96 -3.26 -17.70 16.20
CA ILE A 96 -3.69 -18.04 17.55
C ILE A 96 -5.04 -17.38 17.78
N LEU A 97 -6.01 -18.14 18.27
CA LEU A 97 -7.25 -17.60 18.83
C LEU A 97 -7.76 -18.53 19.92
N TYR A 98 -7.77 -18.06 21.16
CA TYR A 98 -8.37 -18.80 22.27
C TYR A 98 -8.96 -17.89 23.34
N HIS A 99 -9.90 -18.46 24.09
CA HIS A 99 -10.56 -17.81 25.21
C HIS A 99 -9.67 -17.85 26.46
N LEU A 100 -9.80 -16.82 27.28
CA LEU A 100 -9.14 -16.63 28.57
C LEU A 100 -10.19 -16.39 29.65
N ASP A 101 -9.96 -16.91 30.85
CA ASP A 101 -10.66 -16.47 32.05
C ASP A 101 -9.69 -15.64 32.90
N LEU A 102 -9.86 -14.32 32.84
CA LEU A 102 -8.98 -13.36 33.51
C LEU A 102 -9.00 -13.47 35.04
N SER A 103 -9.97 -14.18 35.62
CA SER A 103 -9.98 -14.48 37.06
C SER A 103 -9.05 -15.62 37.46
N VAL A 104 -8.66 -16.45 36.50
CA VAL A 104 -7.79 -17.61 36.71
C VAL A 104 -6.40 -17.33 36.16
N SER A 105 -6.30 -16.88 34.90
CA SER A 105 -5.03 -16.63 34.22
C SER A 105 -5.21 -15.77 32.97
N ASP A 106 -4.20 -14.92 32.70
CA ASP A 106 -4.07 -14.12 31.48
C ASP A 106 -3.32 -14.84 30.34
N LYS A 107 -2.88 -16.09 30.57
CA LYS A 107 -2.01 -16.83 29.64
C LYS A 107 -2.56 -18.19 29.24
N ASN A 108 -3.29 -18.84 30.14
CA ASN A 108 -3.75 -20.21 29.91
C ASN A 108 -5.08 -20.21 29.17
N LYS A 109 -5.12 -20.92 28.03
CA LYS A 109 -6.36 -21.16 27.29
C LYS A 109 -7.39 -21.87 28.16
N VAL A 110 -8.64 -21.44 28.07
CA VAL A 110 -9.79 -22.08 28.71
C VAL A 110 -10.86 -22.40 27.68
N TYR A 111 -11.69 -23.41 27.97
CA TYR A 111 -12.84 -23.77 27.14
C TYR A 111 -14.19 -23.38 27.78
N ILE A 112 -14.15 -23.01 29.06
CA ILE A 112 -15.29 -22.54 29.84
C ILE A 112 -14.85 -21.32 30.65
N GLN A 113 -15.75 -20.36 30.83
CA GLN A 113 -15.54 -19.17 31.64
C GLN A 113 -16.34 -19.30 32.94
N GLY A 114 -15.72 -18.99 34.08
CA GLY A 114 -16.38 -18.94 35.38
C GLY A 114 -17.04 -17.60 35.67
N GLN A 115 -16.64 -16.53 34.98
CA GLN A 115 -17.21 -15.19 35.12
C GLN A 115 -18.26 -14.90 34.04
N ASN A 116 -19.30 -14.14 34.41
CA ASN A 116 -20.37 -13.70 33.51
C ASN A 116 -20.35 -12.19 33.21
N ARG A 117 -19.26 -11.49 33.59
CA ARG A 117 -19.10 -10.03 33.42
C ARG A 117 -17.89 -9.64 32.57
N THR A 118 -17.02 -10.59 32.26
CA THR A 118 -15.77 -10.36 31.55
C THR A 118 -15.64 -11.41 30.46
N ILE A 119 -15.06 -11.01 29.33
CA ILE A 119 -14.68 -11.91 28.25
C ILE A 119 -13.19 -11.69 28.04
N GLY A 120 -12.41 -12.76 28.14
CA GLY A 120 -11.00 -12.77 27.80
C GLY A 120 -10.79 -13.52 26.50
N ALA A 121 -10.01 -12.93 25.60
CA ALA A 121 -9.55 -13.61 24.40
C ALA A 121 -8.11 -13.19 24.13
N ARG A 122 -7.35 -14.10 23.53
CA ARG A 122 -6.02 -13.82 23.02
C ARG A 122 -5.92 -14.35 21.62
N TRP A 123 -5.34 -13.53 20.77
CA TRP A 123 -5.05 -13.89 19.41
C TRP A 123 -3.65 -13.44 19.00
N ASP A 124 -3.20 -14.01 17.89
CA ASP A 124 -2.04 -13.53 17.13
C ASP A 124 -2.36 -13.67 15.65
N GLY A 125 -1.76 -12.82 14.84
CA GLY A 125 -1.96 -12.85 13.40
C GLY A 125 -0.72 -12.40 12.67
N PHE A 126 -0.57 -12.91 11.47
CA PHE A 126 0.55 -12.60 10.59
C PHE A 126 0.05 -12.47 9.16
N ASP A 127 0.82 -11.76 8.36
CA ASP A 127 0.67 -11.68 6.93
C ASP A 127 2.00 -12.14 6.32
N LEU A 128 1.96 -12.97 5.27
CA LEU A 128 3.17 -13.56 4.68
C LEU A 128 3.80 -12.62 3.64
N GLU A 129 3.01 -11.71 3.08
CA GLU A 129 3.40 -10.80 2.02
C GLU A 129 3.68 -9.40 2.57
N SER A 130 2.98 -8.99 3.63
CA SER A 130 3.15 -7.69 4.27
C SER A 130 3.14 -7.73 5.80
N LYS A 131 2.85 -6.58 6.42
CA LYS A 131 2.77 -6.44 7.88
C LYS A 131 1.33 -6.26 8.26
N VAL A 132 0.92 -6.88 9.36
CA VAL A 132 -0.39 -6.60 9.96
C VAL A 132 -0.35 -5.21 10.60
N VAL A 133 -1.14 -4.29 10.05
CA VAL A 133 -1.21 -2.91 10.53
C VAL A 133 -1.92 -2.77 11.87
N GLY A 134 -2.66 -3.79 12.31
CA GLY A 134 -3.28 -3.85 13.64
C GLY A 134 -4.48 -4.78 13.70
N PHE A 135 -5.15 -4.77 14.85
CA PHE A 135 -6.25 -5.68 15.14
C PHE A 135 -7.50 -4.95 15.61
N GLU A 136 -8.65 -5.50 15.22
CA GLU A 136 -9.97 -5.13 15.72
C GLU A 136 -10.70 -6.36 16.21
N TRP A 137 -11.59 -6.17 17.19
CA TRP A 137 -12.42 -7.26 17.71
C TRP A 137 -13.80 -6.76 18.09
N ALA A 138 -14.78 -7.65 18.03
CA ALA A 138 -16.19 -7.39 18.33
C ALA A 138 -16.81 -8.57 19.09
N ILE A 139 -17.99 -8.35 19.69
CA ILE A 139 -18.75 -9.38 20.38
C ILE A 139 -20.17 -9.39 19.82
N GLY A 140 -20.65 -10.57 19.44
CA GLY A 140 -22.03 -10.79 19.03
C GLY A 140 -22.62 -12.07 19.61
N THR A 141 -23.94 -12.18 19.57
CA THR A 141 -24.66 -13.39 20.02
C THR A 141 -24.55 -14.55 19.04
N GLU A 142 -24.23 -14.28 17.77
CA GLU A 142 -24.03 -15.26 16.70
C GLU A 142 -22.80 -14.91 15.85
N PRO A 143 -22.25 -15.85 15.05
CA PRO A 143 -21.15 -15.56 14.14
C PRO A 143 -21.44 -14.36 13.25
N PHE A 144 -20.44 -13.49 13.09
CA PHE A 144 -20.50 -12.26 12.29
C PHE A 144 -21.42 -11.15 12.83
N LEU A 145 -22.11 -11.34 13.95
CA LEU A 145 -22.83 -10.26 14.63
C LEU A 145 -21.90 -9.44 15.53
N THR A 146 -22.31 -8.21 15.83
CA THR A 146 -21.60 -7.27 16.71
C THR A 146 -22.55 -6.54 17.66
N ASP A 147 -23.67 -7.18 18.00
CA ASP A 147 -24.81 -6.61 18.72
C ASP A 147 -24.55 -6.40 20.22
N ILE A 148 -23.53 -7.05 20.78
CA ILE A 148 -23.09 -6.83 22.17
C ILE A 148 -21.99 -5.74 22.22
N GLN A 149 -21.03 -5.80 21.30
CA GLN A 149 -19.95 -4.82 21.17
C GLN A 149 -19.53 -4.70 19.71
N SER A 150 -19.57 -3.49 19.15
CA SER A 150 -19.02 -3.18 17.83
C SER A 150 -17.49 -3.36 17.80
N PHE A 151 -16.92 -3.35 16.58
CA PHE A 151 -15.48 -3.44 16.40
C PHE A 151 -14.74 -2.36 17.19
N ARG A 152 -13.75 -2.83 17.96
CA ARG A 152 -12.88 -1.99 18.76
C ARG A 152 -11.45 -2.16 18.30
N TRP A 153 -10.86 -1.05 17.86
CA TRP A 153 -9.45 -0.95 17.51
C TRP A 153 -8.55 -1.18 18.73
N MET A 154 -7.59 -2.09 18.59
CA MET A 154 -6.61 -2.43 19.64
C MET A 154 -5.23 -1.82 19.42
N GLY A 155 -4.98 -1.21 18.25
CA GLY A 155 -3.68 -0.67 17.90
C GLY A 155 -2.94 -1.49 16.86
N THR A 156 -1.78 -0.96 16.48
CA THR A 156 -0.88 -1.59 15.51
C THR A 156 -0.11 -2.73 16.16
N GLN A 157 0.11 -3.84 15.43
CA GLN A 157 1.07 -4.84 15.87
C GLN A 157 2.45 -4.17 15.93
N LYS A 158 3.12 -4.24 17.09
CA LYS A 158 4.45 -3.64 17.31
C LYS A 158 5.55 -4.59 16.91
#